data_AF-A0A3M2SGQ5-F1
#
_entry.id   AF-A0A3M2SGQ5-F1
#
_cell.length_a   1.000
_cell.length_b   1.000
_cell.length_c   1.000
_cell.angle_alpha   90.00
_cell.angle_beta   90.00
_cell.angle_gamma   90.00
#
_symmetry.space_group_name_H-M   'P 1'
#
loop_
_entity.id
_entity.type
_entity.pdbx_description
1 polymer ?
#
loop_
_entity_poly.entity_id
_entity_poly.type
_entity_poly.pdbx_seq_one_letter_code
_entity_poly.pdbx_strand_id
1 'polypeptide(L)' 'MVAAPMIKPTSGPKALPLLLVVGSVSIVGTYVSSQLRNQSRTFDRYFSQYNNTQSEASRAKTFDGSVPDPRTSVFNILGW' A
#
# COMPACT_ATOMS: atom_id res chain seq x y z
N MET A 1 14.98 -63.06 -29.29
CA MET A 1 13.94 -62.15 -28.74
C MET A 1 14.64 -60.83 -28.42
N VAL A 2 14.27 -59.74 -29.08
CA VAL A 2 14.90 -58.42 -28.88
C VAL A 2 14.15 -57.70 -27.76
N ALA A 3 14.86 -57.27 -26.71
CA ALA A 3 14.27 -56.54 -25.60
C ALA A 3 13.87 -55.12 -26.03
N ALA A 4 12.64 -54.71 -25.73
CA ALA A 4 12.15 -53.37 -26.00
C ALA A 4 12.82 -52.33 -25.07
N PRO A 5 13.13 -51.12 -25.56
CA PRO A 5 13.76 -50.09 -24.74
C PRO A 5 12.76 -49.56 -23.70
N MET A 6 13.13 -49.68 -22.43
CA MET A 6 12.37 -49.14 -21.30
C MET A 6 12.56 -47.62 -21.25
N ILE A 7 11.50 -46.86 -21.57
CA ILE A 7 11.49 -45.40 -21.42
C ILE A 7 11.50 -45.07 -19.93
N LYS A 8 12.61 -44.54 -19.43
CA LYS A 8 12.70 -44.06 -18.05
C LYS A 8 11.95 -42.71 -17.95
N PRO A 9 11.10 -42.52 -16.92
CA PRO A 9 10.47 -41.23 -16.70
C PRO A 9 11.54 -40.20 -16.34
N THR A 10 11.71 -39.17 -17.18
CA THR A 10 12.53 -38.02 -16.85
C THR A 10 11.87 -37.30 -15.68
N SER A 11 12.52 -37.34 -14.51
CA SER A 11 12.10 -36.52 -13.36
C SER A 11 12.20 -35.05 -13.76
N GLY A 12 11.06 -34.36 -13.82
CA GLY A 12 10.99 -32.94 -14.17
C GLY A 12 11.81 -32.06 -13.20
N PRO A 13 12.19 -30.84 -13.63
CA PRO A 13 13.02 -29.97 -12.83
C PRO A 13 12.33 -29.62 -11.50
N LYS A 14 12.90 -30.11 -10.40
CA LYS A 14 12.35 -29.96 -9.03
C LYS A 14 12.20 -28.50 -8.57
N ALA A 15 12.87 -27.57 -9.24
CA ALA A 15 12.80 -26.14 -8.96
C ALA A 15 11.58 -25.44 -9.58
N LEU A 16 10.90 -26.06 -10.55
CA LEU A 16 9.77 -25.44 -11.26
C LEU A 16 8.64 -24.97 -10.31
N PRO A 17 8.18 -25.77 -9.33
CA PRO A 17 7.13 -25.33 -8.41
C PRO A 17 7.57 -24.14 -7.55
N LEU A 18 8.84 -24.13 -7.12
CA LEU A 18 9.39 -23.03 -6.32
C LEU A 18 9.45 -21.73 -7.11
N LEU A 19 9.90 -21.79 -8.37
CA LEU A 19 9.94 -20.63 -9.26
C LEU A 19 8.55 -20.06 -9.54
N LEU A 20 7.55 -20.92 -9.70
CA LEU A 20 6.16 -20.49 -9.86
C LEU A 20 5.68 -19.72 -8.63
N VAL A 21 5.90 -20.25 -7.42
CA VAL A 21 5.50 -19.58 -6.18
C VAL A 21 6.20 -18.23 -6.02
N VAL A 22 7.52 -18.19 -6.19
CA VAL A 22 8.31 -16.95 -6.05
C VAL A 22 7.86 -15.91 -7.08
N GLY A 23 7.65 -16.33 -8.33
CA GLY A 23 7.13 -15.46 -9.39
C GLY A 23 5.75 -14.90 -9.05
N SER A 24 4.81 -15.75 -8.65
CA SER A 24 3.45 -15.33 -8.29
C SER A 24 3.43 -14.35 -7.11
N VAL A 25 4.16 -14.65 -6.03
CA VAL A 25 4.22 -13.76 -4.86
C VAL A 25 4.84 -12.42 -5.22
N SER A 26 5.90 -12.41 -6.05
CA SER A 26 6.56 -11.18 -6.48
C SER A 26 5.63 -10.29 -7.30
N ILE A 27 4.85 -10.86 -8.22
CA ILE A 27 3.88 -10.12 -9.04
C ILE A 27 2.79 -9.51 -8.16
N VAL A 28 2.19 -10.29 -7.27
CA VAL A 28 1.12 -9.79 -6.39
C VAL A 28 1.66 -8.72 -5.44
N GLY A 29 2.82 -8.94 -4.82
CA GLY A 29 3.43 -7.99 -3.89
C GLY A 29 3.77 -6.65 -4.56
N THR A 30 4.35 -6.68 -5.75
CA THR A 30 4.65 -5.46 -6.51
C THR A 30 3.39 -4.72 -6.96
N TYR A 31 2.35 -5.46 -7.38
CA TYR A 31 1.07 -4.87 -7.75
C TYR A 31 0.38 -4.17 -6.58
N VAL A 32 0.30 -4.82 -5.42
CA VAL A 32 -0.28 -4.23 -4.19
C VAL A 32 0.53 -3.01 -3.76
N SER A 33 1.86 -3.09 -3.75
CA SER A 33 2.72 -1.94 -3.44
C SER A 33 2.50 -0.77 -4.39
N SER A 34 2.35 -1.03 -5.69
CA SER A 34 2.05 -0.01 -6.70
C SER A 34 0.70 0.66 -6.44
N GLN A 35 -0.34 -0.12 -6.14
CA GLN A 35 -1.66 0.42 -5.79
C GLN A 35 -1.60 1.30 -4.54
N LEU A 36 -0.96 0.84 -3.46
CA LEU A 36 -0.83 1.60 -2.22
C LEU A 36 -0.09 2.93 -2.47
N ARG A 37 0.99 2.91 -3.25
CA ARG A 37 1.74 4.13 -3.61
C ARG A 37 0.89 5.11 -4.43
N ASN A 38 0.11 4.61 -5.39
CA ASN A 38 -0.75 5.46 -6.20
C ASN A 38 -1.89 6.05 -5.37
N GLN A 39 -2.52 5.25 -4.51
CA GLN A 39 -3.57 5.71 -3.62
C GLN A 39 -3.04 6.71 -2.59
N SER A 40 -1.86 6.47 -2.00
CA SER A 40 -1.18 7.42 -1.11
C SER A 40 -1.00 8.78 -1.78
N ARG A 41 -0.47 8.82 -3.00
CA ARG A 41 -0.29 10.08 -3.75
C ARG A 41 -1.61 10.79 -4.02
N THR A 42 -2.68 10.04 -4.29
CA THR A 42 -4.02 10.59 -4.47
C THR A 42 -4.54 11.19 -3.16
N PHE A 43 -4.40 10.49 -2.03
CA PHE A 43 -4.77 11.02 -0.72
C PHE A 43 -3.94 12.25 -0.36
N ASP A 44 -2.63 12.23 -0.56
CA ASP A 44 -1.74 13.38 -0.33
C ASP A 44 -2.19 14.60 -1.15
N ARG A 45 -2.60 14.39 -2.41
CA ARG A 45 -3.14 15.46 -3.25
C ARG A 45 -4.43 16.03 -2.68
N TYR A 46 -5.37 15.19 -2.24
CA TYR A 46 -6.60 15.68 -1.62
C TYR A 46 -6.32 16.41 -0.31
N PHE A 47 -5.49 15.87 0.58
CA PHE A 47 -5.09 16.55 1.82
C PHE A 47 -4.38 17.88 1.55
N SER A 48 -3.52 17.94 0.52
CA SER A 48 -2.87 19.19 0.13
C SER A 48 -3.86 20.24 -0.38
N GLN A 49 -4.95 19.82 -1.05
CA GLN A 49 -6.00 20.73 -1.48
C GLN A 49 -6.78 21.31 -0.30
N TYR A 50 -7.00 20.53 0.77
CA TYR A 50 -7.63 21.01 2.00
C TYR A 50 -6.69 21.80 2.93
N ASN A 51 -5.39 21.84 2.64
CA ASN A 51 -4.42 22.70 3.33
C ASN A 51 -4.20 23.99 2.52
N ASN A 52 -5.28 24.70 2.20
CA ASN A 52 -5.21 26.00 1.52
C ASN A 52 -5.69 27.13 2.46
N THR A 53 -5.27 28.37 2.19
CA THR A 53 -5.54 29.51 3.09
C THR A 53 -7.04 29.75 3.33
N GLN A 54 -7.90 29.45 2.35
CA GLN A 54 -9.36 29.61 2.46
C GLN A 54 -10.00 28.56 3.38
N SER A 55 -9.54 27.32 3.31
CA SER A 55 -10.02 26.23 4.17
C SER A 55 -9.53 26.38 5.61
N GLU A 56 -8.27 26.77 5.81
CA GLU A 56 -7.74 27.10 7.15
C GLU A 56 -8.43 28.34 7.74
N ALA A 57 -8.76 29.36 6.93
CA ALA A 57 -9.54 30.51 7.40
C ALA A 57 -10.97 30.13 7.80
N SER A 58 -11.60 29.21 7.06
CA SER A 58 -12.94 28.70 7.39
C SER A 58 -12.90 27.88 8.69
N ARG A 59 -11.86 27.07 8.87
CA ARG A 59 -11.59 26.32 10.10
C ARG A 59 -11.39 27.24 11.29
N ALA A 60 -10.52 28.26 11.15
CA ALA A 60 -10.26 29.25 12.19
C ALA A 60 -11.55 29.94 12.65
N LYS A 61 -12.45 30.29 11.72
CA LYS A 61 -13.76 30.87 12.06
C LYS A 61 -14.67 29.94 12.86
N THR A 62 -14.64 28.63 12.60
CA THR A 62 -15.44 27.66 13.35
C THR A 62 -15.02 27.58 14.82
N PHE A 63 -13.72 27.75 15.09
CA PHE A 63 -13.14 27.66 16.44
C PHE A 63 -12.88 29.03 17.08
N ASP A 64 -13.26 30.13 16.40
CA ASP A 64 -13.09 31.49 16.92
C ASP A 64 -14.12 31.77 18.03
N GLY A 65 -13.70 31.53 19.28
CA GLY A 65 -14.43 31.90 20.49
C GLY A 65 -15.49 30.91 21.00
N SER A 66 -15.75 29.81 20.29
CA SER A 66 -16.82 28.85 20.63
C SER A 66 -16.33 27.51 21.20
N VAL A 67 -15.25 26.95 20.64
CA VAL A 67 -14.63 25.68 21.07
C VAL A 67 -13.12 25.76 20.83
N PRO A 68 -12.27 25.31 21.78
CA PRO A 68 -10.83 25.25 21.57
C PRO A 68 -10.47 24.41 20.35
N ASP A 69 -9.60 24.93 19.49
CA ASP A 69 -9.11 24.20 18.33
C ASP A 69 -8.36 22.93 18.78
N PRO A 70 -8.81 21.72 18.40
CA PRO A 70 -8.16 20.48 18.81
C PRO A 70 -6.71 20.37 18.30
N ARG A 71 -6.32 21.10 17.25
CA ARG A 71 -4.92 21.13 16.78
C ARG A 71 -3.99 21.87 17.73
N THR A 72 -4.48 22.87 18.45
CA THR A 72 -3.70 23.65 19.45
C THR A 72 -3.87 23.12 20.86
N SER A 73 -4.71 22.10 21.05
CA SER A 73 -4.90 21.43 22.33
C SER A 73 -3.61 20.78 22.82
N VAL A 74 -3.35 20.90 24.12
CA VAL A 74 -2.21 20.27 24.80
C VAL A 74 -2.22 18.75 24.58
N PHE A 75 -3.39 18.12 24.48
CA PHE A 75 -3.50 16.68 24.22
C PHE A 75 -2.94 16.27 22.84
N ASN A 76 -3.07 17.14 21.83
CA ASN A 76 -2.50 16.91 20.51
C ASN A 76 -0.97 17.12 20.49
N ILE A 77 -0.45 18.03 21.33
CA ILE A 77 1.00 18.21 21.53
C ILE A 77 1.63 16.99 22.21
N LEU A 78 0.87 16.30 23.06
CA LEU A 78 1.31 15.11 23.79
C LEU A 78 1.12 13.79 23.00
N GLY A 79 0.57 13.84 21.77
CA GLY A 79 0.47 12.71 20.85
C GLY A 79 -0.52 11.61 21.24
N TRP A 80 -1.59 11.96 21.97
CA TRP A 80 -2.67 11.06 22.39
C TRP A 80 -3.84 11.05 21.41
#